data_AF-A0A401S4Q4-F1
#
_entry.id   AF-A0A401S4Q4-F1
#
_cell.length_a   1.000
_cell.length_b   1.000
_cell.length_c   1.000
_cell.angle_alpha   90.00
_cell.angle_beta   90.00
_cell.angle_gamma   90.00
#
_symmetry.space_group_name_H-M   'P 1'
#
loop_
_entity.id
_entity.type
_entity.pdbx_description
1 polymer ?
#
loop_
_entity_poly.entity_id
_entity_poly.type
_entity_poly.pdbx_seq_one_letter_code
_entity_poly.pdbx_strand_id
1 'polypeptide(L)'
;MPFSNSHNLLKMKYSGKEEFPDLSQHNNHMAKVLTLEMYSKLRDKQTSSGFTLDDVIQTGIDNPGHPFIMTVGCVAGDEESYVVFKDLFDPVIRDRHGGYKPTDKHKTDLNHENLQGGDDLDSNYVLSSRVRTGRSICGFCLPPHCSRGERRAIEKLSEEALGSLDGEFTGKYYALKNMTDQEQQNLIDDHFLFDKPVSPLLLASGMARDWPDGRGIWHNDNKTFLVWVNEEDHLRVISMQKGGNMKEVFTRFCTGLTKIENVFKNNGRAFMWNEHLGYILTCPSNLGTGLRAGVHVKLPNLSKHEKFGEILKKLRLQKRGTGGVDTAAVGGIFDISNADRLGFSEVELVQMVVDGVKLLIEMEKRLEKRQAIDDLIPAQKLYFQFFTFPTEYLSLEYTHNFPEVSQRPASFFKNDVQI
;
A
#
# COMPACT_ATOMS: atom_id res chain seq x y z
N MET A 1 14.50 -9.67 34.86
CA MET A 1 15.31 -9.46 33.63
C MET A 1 15.35 -7.97 33.33
N PRO A 2 16.50 -7.36 33.03
CA PRO A 2 16.68 -5.89 33.01
C PRO A 2 16.16 -5.16 31.77
N PHE A 3 15.55 -5.86 30.80
CA PHE A 3 14.91 -5.25 29.62
C PHE A 3 13.38 -5.13 29.81
N SER A 4 12.93 -4.71 30.99
CA SER A 4 11.51 -4.51 31.28
C SER A 4 11.02 -3.18 30.72
N ASN A 5 9.76 -3.14 30.27
CA ASN A 5 9.07 -1.90 29.90
C ASN A 5 8.67 -1.09 31.15
N SER A 6 9.66 -0.70 31.94
CA SER A 6 9.49 -0.03 33.24
C SER A 6 8.80 1.33 33.10
N HIS A 7 8.94 1.98 31.95
CA HIS A 7 8.27 3.24 31.66
C HIS A 7 6.76 3.05 31.52
N ASN A 8 6.29 1.99 30.84
CA ASN A 8 4.85 1.71 30.80
C ASN A 8 4.29 1.39 32.20
N LEU A 9 5.05 0.67 33.04
CA LEU A 9 4.67 0.46 34.45
C LEU A 9 4.55 1.76 35.25
N LEU A 10 5.33 2.79 34.91
CA LEU A 10 5.20 4.12 35.52
C LEU A 10 3.91 4.82 35.06
N LYS A 11 3.60 4.78 33.75
CA LYS A 11 2.35 5.32 33.18
C LYS A 11 1.10 4.69 33.79
N MET A 12 1.17 3.40 34.13
CA MET A 12 0.07 2.68 34.79
C MET A 12 -0.20 3.14 36.23
N LYS A 13 0.68 3.96 36.83
CA LYS A 13 0.39 4.63 38.11
C LYS A 13 -0.56 5.82 37.96
N TYR A 14 -0.71 6.34 36.75
CA TYR A 14 -1.64 7.40 36.39
C TYR A 14 -2.88 6.81 35.72
N SER A 15 -4.03 7.45 35.91
CA SER A 15 -5.30 7.01 35.33
C SER A 15 -5.28 7.11 33.80
N GLY A 16 -6.16 6.34 33.14
CA GLY A 16 -6.29 6.40 31.68
C GLY A 16 -6.62 7.81 31.17
N LYS A 17 -7.31 8.63 31.98
CA LYS A 17 -7.65 10.01 31.65
C LYS A 17 -6.45 10.97 31.73
N GLU A 18 -5.54 10.76 32.68
CA GLU A 18 -4.36 11.62 32.86
C GLU A 18 -3.34 11.44 31.73
N GLU A 19 -3.30 10.26 31.12
CA GLU A 19 -2.36 9.91 30.05
C GLU A 19 -3.02 9.91 28.66
N PHE A 20 -4.34 10.15 28.59
CA PHE A 20 -5.03 10.26 27.31
C PHE A 20 -4.58 11.53 26.56
N PRO A 21 -4.21 11.43 25.28
CA PRO A 21 -3.70 12.58 24.53
C PRO A 21 -4.78 13.62 24.25
N ASP A 22 -4.40 14.91 24.23
CA ASP A 22 -5.25 15.98 23.69
C ASP A 22 -5.18 15.94 22.16
N LEU A 23 -6.30 15.58 21.54
CA LEU A 23 -6.46 15.45 20.09
C LEU A 23 -7.44 16.49 19.52
N SER A 24 -7.74 17.55 20.27
CA SER A 24 -8.79 18.53 19.92
C SER A 24 -8.53 19.31 18.63
N GLN A 25 -7.27 19.41 18.19
CA GLN A 25 -6.87 20.11 16.96
C GLN A 25 -6.32 19.15 15.89
N HIS A 26 -6.62 17.86 16.01
CA HIS A 26 -6.04 16.82 15.17
C HIS A 26 -6.99 16.37 14.06
N ASN A 27 -6.41 16.12 12.89
CA ASN A 27 -7.06 15.66 11.68
C ASN A 27 -6.18 14.60 10.99
N ASN A 28 -6.14 13.42 11.63
CA ASN A 28 -5.55 12.20 11.10
C ASN A 28 -6.46 11.01 11.43
N HIS A 29 -6.28 9.87 10.77
CA HIS A 29 -7.18 8.72 10.93
C HIS A 29 -7.18 8.16 12.37
N MET A 30 -6.04 8.11 13.04
CA MET A 30 -5.91 7.68 14.43
C MET A 30 -6.76 8.56 15.36
N ALA A 31 -6.63 9.88 15.25
CA ALA A 31 -7.35 10.82 16.12
C ALA A 31 -8.88 10.79 15.93
N LYS A 32 -9.37 10.40 14.76
CA LYS A 32 -10.81 10.19 14.51
C LYS A 32 -11.37 8.93 15.18
N VAL A 33 -10.51 7.97 15.49
CA VAL A 33 -10.90 6.64 15.98
C VAL A 33 -10.64 6.50 17.48
N LEU A 34 -9.54 7.05 18.00
CA LEU A 34 -9.14 6.85 19.38
C LEU A 34 -10.14 7.48 20.35
N THR A 35 -10.61 6.69 21.32
CA THR A 35 -11.47 7.16 22.42
C THR A 35 -10.82 6.88 23.77
N LEU A 36 -11.23 7.60 24.82
CA LEU A 36 -10.74 7.36 26.17
C LEU A 36 -11.00 5.93 26.65
N GLU A 37 -12.16 5.35 26.28
CA GLU A 37 -12.50 3.97 26.60
C GLU A 37 -11.54 2.99 25.92
N MET A 38 -11.30 3.18 24.61
CA MET A 38 -10.36 2.36 23.84
C MET A 38 -8.93 2.48 24.39
N TYR A 39 -8.47 3.69 24.67
CA TYR A 39 -7.17 3.94 25.26
C TYR A 39 -7.02 3.24 26.61
N SER A 40 -8.01 3.38 27.50
CA SER A 40 -8.00 2.74 28.82
C SER A 40 -7.97 1.21 28.72
N LYS A 41 -8.61 0.62 27.70
CA LYS A 41 -8.61 -0.83 27.46
C LYS A 41 -7.28 -1.36 26.92
N LEU A 42 -6.56 -0.56 26.12
CA LEU A 42 -5.40 -1.00 25.35
C LEU A 42 -4.06 -0.54 25.94
N ARG A 43 -4.02 0.50 26.77
CA ARG A 43 -2.77 1.12 27.28
C ARG A 43 -1.91 0.22 28.17
N ASP A 44 -2.49 -0.81 28.76
CA ASP A 44 -1.76 -1.82 29.56
C ASP A 44 -1.17 -2.95 28.69
N LYS A 45 -1.49 -2.98 27.40
CA LYS A 45 -1.03 -4.01 26.46
C LYS A 45 0.32 -3.64 25.87
N GLN A 46 1.09 -4.69 25.58
CA GLN A 46 2.32 -4.61 24.79
C GLN A 46 2.44 -5.87 23.94
N THR A 47 3.13 -5.77 22.82
CA THR A 47 3.50 -6.92 21.99
C THR A 47 4.62 -7.73 22.66
N SER A 48 4.98 -8.88 22.08
CA SER A 48 6.09 -9.70 22.57
C SER A 48 7.44 -8.96 22.56
N SER A 49 7.62 -7.97 21.68
CA SER A 49 8.79 -7.09 21.63
C SER A 49 8.72 -5.89 22.59
N GLY A 50 7.59 -5.71 23.28
CA GLY A 50 7.35 -4.60 24.21
C GLY A 50 6.80 -3.33 23.56
N PHE A 51 6.39 -3.35 22.29
CA PHE A 51 5.75 -2.21 21.63
C PHE A 51 4.36 -1.95 22.22
N THR A 52 4.05 -0.69 22.55
CA THR A 52 2.83 -0.30 23.28
C THR A 52 1.87 0.51 22.42
N LEU A 53 0.65 0.74 22.94
CA LEU A 53 -0.31 1.64 22.29
C LEU A 53 0.25 3.05 22.12
N ASP A 54 0.98 3.57 23.10
CA ASP A 54 1.55 4.92 23.01
C ASP A 54 2.59 5.00 21.89
N ASP A 55 3.41 3.96 21.71
CA ASP A 55 4.36 3.89 20.59
C ASP A 55 3.63 3.85 19.24
N VAL A 56 2.48 3.15 19.16
CA VAL A 56 1.64 3.09 17.96
C VAL A 56 1.14 4.49 17.56
N ILE A 57 0.67 5.30 18.52
CA ILE A 57 -0.05 6.56 18.23
C ILE A 57 0.83 7.82 18.29
N GLN A 58 2.07 7.73 18.78
CA GLN A 58 2.93 8.90 19.02
C GLN A 58 3.05 9.81 17.81
N THR A 59 3.27 9.25 16.61
CA THR A 59 3.36 10.07 15.39
C THR A 59 2.08 10.86 15.11
N GLY A 60 0.90 10.32 15.40
CA GLY A 60 -0.36 11.03 15.20
C GLY A 60 -0.61 12.09 16.26
N ILE A 61 -0.09 11.92 17.47
CA ILE A 61 -0.14 12.95 18.52
C ILE A 61 0.74 14.13 18.13
N ASP A 62 1.98 13.86 17.70
CA ASP A 62 2.97 14.91 17.39
C ASP A 62 2.66 15.64 16.07
N ASN A 63 1.86 15.01 15.19
CA ASN A 63 1.51 15.54 13.89
C ASN A 63 -0.01 15.72 13.77
N PRO A 64 -0.55 16.88 14.15
CA PRO A 64 -2.00 17.13 14.17
C PRO A 64 -2.63 17.08 12.77
N GLY A 65 -1.85 17.20 11.71
CA GLY A 65 -2.33 17.01 10.35
C GLY A 65 -1.20 17.20 9.35
N HIS A 66 -1.52 17.13 8.07
CA HIS A 66 -0.58 17.43 7.01
C HIS A 66 -1.21 18.41 6.01
N PRO A 67 -0.48 19.43 5.50
CA PRO A 67 -1.06 20.47 4.64
C PRO A 67 -1.71 19.94 3.35
N PHE A 68 -1.28 18.77 2.87
CA PHE A 68 -1.66 18.26 1.55
C PHE A 68 -2.52 17.00 1.55
N ILE A 69 -2.50 16.21 2.64
CA ILE A 69 -3.15 14.89 2.69
C ILE A 69 -3.68 14.57 4.09
N MET A 70 -4.70 13.72 4.17
CA MET A 70 -5.09 13.07 5.43
C MET A 70 -4.05 12.01 5.79
N THR A 71 -3.38 12.15 6.95
CA THR A 71 -2.38 11.18 7.42
C THR A 71 -3.04 10.07 8.26
N VAL A 72 -2.35 8.94 8.38
CA VAL A 72 -2.84 7.81 9.20
C VAL A 72 -2.75 8.13 10.69
N GLY A 73 -1.61 8.65 11.16
CA GLY A 73 -1.41 9.01 12.57
C GLY A 73 -1.08 7.84 13.50
N CYS A 74 -0.82 6.65 12.95
CA CYS A 74 -0.30 5.54 13.74
C CYS A 74 0.59 4.60 12.89
N VAL A 75 1.43 3.82 13.56
CA VAL A 75 2.39 2.86 12.96
C VAL A 75 2.40 1.54 13.73
N ALA A 76 2.79 0.46 13.05
CA ALA A 76 3.11 -0.81 13.69
C ALA A 76 4.61 -0.89 14.01
N GLY A 77 4.94 -1.42 15.19
CA GLY A 77 6.33 -1.67 15.61
C GLY A 77 6.80 -3.10 15.29
N ASP A 78 5.87 -4.01 15.06
CA ASP A 78 6.09 -5.41 14.71
C ASP A 78 4.80 -6.00 14.09
N GLU A 79 4.85 -7.27 13.65
CA GLU A 79 3.70 -7.96 13.06
C GLU A 79 2.53 -8.11 14.06
N GLU A 80 2.83 -8.38 15.33
CA GLU A 80 1.84 -8.56 16.40
C GLU A 80 1.06 -7.28 16.72
N SER A 81 1.61 -6.10 16.42
CA SER A 81 0.96 -4.80 16.64
C SER A 81 -0.44 -4.76 16.04
N TYR A 82 -0.61 -5.31 14.83
CA TYR A 82 -1.91 -5.37 14.14
C TYR A 82 -2.94 -6.30 14.80
N VAL A 83 -2.49 -7.21 15.66
CA VAL A 83 -3.36 -8.13 16.42
C VAL A 83 -3.63 -7.58 17.82
N VAL A 84 -2.60 -7.16 18.54
CA VAL A 84 -2.69 -6.67 19.93
C VAL A 84 -3.51 -5.38 20.00
N PHE A 85 -3.33 -4.48 19.03
CA PHE A 85 -4.02 -3.18 18.99
C PHE A 85 -5.10 -3.12 17.90
N LYS A 86 -5.69 -4.27 17.55
CA LYS A 86 -6.68 -4.36 16.46
C LYS A 86 -7.90 -3.46 16.65
N ASP A 87 -8.32 -3.22 17.90
CA ASP A 87 -9.46 -2.35 18.19
C ASP A 87 -9.22 -0.90 17.72
N LEU A 88 -7.95 -0.47 17.64
CA LEU A 88 -7.55 0.80 17.03
C LEU A 88 -7.26 0.64 15.53
N PHE A 89 -6.49 -0.38 15.14
CA PHE A 89 -6.07 -0.54 13.73
C PHE A 89 -7.22 -0.85 12.79
N ASP A 90 -8.18 -1.71 13.17
CA ASP A 90 -9.28 -2.13 12.30
C ASP A 90 -10.13 -0.93 11.83
N PRO A 91 -10.60 -0.02 12.71
CA PRO A 91 -11.33 1.17 12.24
C PRO A 91 -10.47 2.15 11.46
N VAL A 92 -9.18 2.30 11.79
CA VAL A 92 -8.23 3.15 11.04
C VAL A 92 -8.02 2.60 9.62
N ILE A 93 -7.80 1.30 9.49
CA ILE A 93 -7.65 0.59 8.21
C ILE A 93 -8.93 0.73 7.40
N ARG A 94 -10.09 0.52 8.01
CA ARG A 94 -11.40 0.69 7.35
C ARG A 94 -11.58 2.10 6.80
N ASP A 95 -11.29 3.14 7.58
CA ASP A 95 -11.43 4.53 7.12
C ASP A 95 -10.41 4.86 6.02
N ARG A 96 -9.15 4.43 6.18
CA ARG A 96 -8.09 4.69 5.21
C ARG A 96 -8.30 3.95 3.89
N HIS A 97 -8.81 2.73 3.91
CA HIS A 97 -8.98 1.87 2.73
C HIS A 97 -10.43 1.75 2.28
N GLY A 98 -11.21 2.83 2.43
CA GLY A 98 -12.50 2.98 1.75
C GLY A 98 -13.57 1.96 2.17
N GLY A 99 -13.55 1.53 3.43
CA GLY A 99 -14.56 0.62 4.00
C GLY A 99 -14.11 -0.83 4.17
N TYR A 100 -12.83 -1.17 3.93
CA TYR A 100 -12.30 -2.52 4.13
C TYR A 100 -12.56 -3.02 5.56
N LYS A 101 -13.35 -4.08 5.70
CA LYS A 101 -13.86 -4.58 6.98
C LYS A 101 -12.92 -5.61 7.58
N PRO A 102 -12.93 -5.82 8.91
CA PRO A 102 -12.16 -6.89 9.57
C PRO A 102 -12.45 -8.31 9.07
N THR A 103 -13.59 -8.50 8.40
CA THR A 103 -14.02 -9.78 7.80
C THR A 103 -13.59 -9.95 6.34
N ASP A 104 -13.14 -8.87 5.70
CA ASP A 104 -12.73 -8.91 4.29
C ASP A 104 -11.38 -9.62 4.17
N LYS A 105 -11.11 -10.19 2.99
CA LYS A 105 -9.87 -10.91 2.70
C LYS A 105 -9.12 -10.23 1.57
N HIS A 106 -7.80 -10.17 1.71
CA HIS A 106 -6.94 -9.59 0.70
C HIS A 106 -6.64 -10.63 -0.38
N LYS A 107 -6.50 -10.16 -1.62
CA LYS A 107 -6.11 -10.98 -2.76
C LYS A 107 -4.78 -10.47 -3.27
N THR A 108 -3.83 -11.37 -3.45
CA THR A 108 -2.54 -11.11 -4.10
C THR A 108 -2.57 -11.74 -5.49
N ASP A 109 -2.18 -10.98 -6.50
CA ASP A 109 -2.00 -11.47 -7.86
C ASP A 109 -0.76 -10.82 -8.48
N LEU A 110 0.36 -11.53 -8.42
CA LEU A 110 1.62 -11.15 -9.05
C LEU A 110 1.80 -11.82 -10.42
N ASN A 111 0.76 -12.46 -10.99
CA ASN A 111 0.83 -12.96 -12.36
C ASN A 111 0.71 -11.79 -13.35
N HIS A 112 1.86 -11.25 -13.75
CA HIS A 112 1.94 -10.10 -14.64
C HIS A 112 1.30 -10.34 -16.03
N GLU A 113 1.10 -11.59 -16.44
CA GLU A 113 0.44 -11.94 -17.71
C GLU A 113 -1.04 -11.53 -17.72
N ASN A 114 -1.68 -11.42 -16.55
CA ASN A 114 -3.07 -11.01 -16.43
C ASN A 114 -3.28 -9.51 -16.77
N LEU A 115 -2.21 -8.71 -16.83
CA LEU A 115 -2.29 -7.29 -17.21
C LEU A 115 -2.61 -7.12 -18.71
N GLN A 116 -3.69 -6.40 -18.99
CA GLN A 116 -4.18 -6.13 -20.34
C GLN A 116 -3.67 -4.76 -20.84
N GLY A 117 -2.88 -4.78 -21.93
CA GLY A 117 -2.23 -3.60 -22.49
C GLY A 117 -1.21 -2.96 -21.54
N GLY A 118 -1.01 -1.65 -21.65
CA GLY A 118 -0.09 -0.89 -20.79
C GLY A 118 1.35 -0.89 -21.31
N ASP A 119 1.60 -1.48 -22.45
CA ASP A 119 2.83 -1.48 -23.22
C ASP A 119 2.97 -0.24 -24.14
N ASP A 120 1.91 0.55 -24.25
CA ASP A 120 1.69 1.57 -25.28
C ASP A 120 1.24 2.95 -24.71
N LEU A 121 1.46 3.25 -23.42
CA LEU A 121 1.11 4.58 -22.91
C LEU A 121 1.89 5.65 -23.67
N ASP A 122 1.19 6.65 -24.20
CA ASP A 122 1.75 7.63 -25.15
C ASP A 122 2.98 8.34 -24.56
N SER A 123 4.16 8.06 -25.13
CA SER A 123 5.46 8.58 -24.67
C SER A 123 5.61 10.09 -24.88
N ASN A 124 4.74 10.72 -25.68
CA ASN A 124 4.68 12.17 -25.76
C ASN A 124 4.13 12.79 -24.48
N TYR A 125 3.40 12.04 -23.65
CA TYR A 125 2.82 12.50 -22.39
C TYR A 125 3.49 11.84 -21.19
N VAL A 126 3.69 10.51 -21.25
CA VAL A 126 4.30 9.72 -20.17
C VAL A 126 5.82 9.75 -20.28
N LEU A 127 6.46 10.42 -19.32
CA LEU A 127 7.91 10.58 -19.23
C LEU A 127 8.60 9.35 -18.62
N SER A 128 7.95 8.71 -17.67
CA SER A 128 8.45 7.51 -16.98
C SER A 128 7.33 6.75 -16.31
N SER A 129 7.52 5.44 -16.18
CA SER A 129 6.63 4.50 -15.51
C SER A 129 7.34 3.82 -14.36
N ARG A 130 6.66 3.62 -13.23
CA ARG A 130 7.22 3.03 -12.02
C ARG A 130 6.19 2.19 -11.27
N VAL A 131 6.62 1.05 -10.76
CA VAL A 131 5.86 0.23 -9.80
C VAL A 131 6.75 0.03 -8.57
N ARG A 132 6.20 0.25 -7.37
CA ARG A 132 6.91 0.01 -6.11
C ARG A 132 6.03 -0.70 -5.09
N THR A 133 6.65 -1.45 -4.19
CA THR A 133 6.00 -1.98 -2.98
C THR A 133 6.98 -2.02 -1.80
N GLY A 134 6.48 -2.31 -0.60
CA GLY A 134 7.28 -2.67 0.56
C GLY A 134 7.21 -4.16 0.86
N ARG A 135 8.23 -4.70 1.53
CA ARG A 135 8.20 -6.03 2.18
C ARG A 135 8.85 -5.96 3.56
N SER A 136 8.24 -6.66 4.52
CA SER A 136 8.79 -6.86 5.86
C SER A 136 9.16 -8.33 6.05
N ILE A 137 10.25 -8.60 6.77
CA ILE A 137 10.80 -9.94 6.98
C ILE A 137 10.33 -10.46 8.33
N CYS A 138 9.69 -11.64 8.37
CA CYS A 138 9.19 -12.25 9.61
C CYS A 138 10.27 -12.43 10.68
N GLY A 139 9.87 -12.19 11.93
CA GLY A 139 10.71 -12.37 13.11
C GLY A 139 11.68 -11.22 13.40
N PHE A 140 11.46 -10.04 12.80
CA PHE A 140 12.14 -8.80 13.14
C PHE A 140 11.12 -7.71 13.40
N CYS A 141 11.38 -6.82 14.36
CA CYS A 141 10.55 -5.63 14.55
C CYS A 141 10.67 -4.68 13.34
N LEU A 142 9.61 -3.91 13.08
CA LEU A 142 9.53 -2.90 12.04
C LEU A 142 10.39 -1.67 12.39
N PRO A 143 10.70 -0.78 11.42
CA PRO A 143 11.59 0.37 11.61
C PRO A 143 11.32 1.27 12.84
N PRO A 144 10.08 1.53 13.28
CA PRO A 144 9.81 2.29 14.50
C PRO A 144 10.50 1.71 15.73
N HIS A 145 10.56 0.38 15.82
CA HIS A 145 10.94 -0.34 17.05
C HIS A 145 12.21 -1.17 16.93
N CYS A 146 12.64 -1.52 15.70
CA CYS A 146 13.82 -2.36 15.49
C CYS A 146 15.07 -1.83 16.24
N SER A 147 15.77 -2.75 16.87
CA SER A 147 17.08 -2.50 17.45
C SER A 147 18.15 -2.36 16.35
N ARG A 148 19.33 -1.82 16.70
CA ARG A 148 20.48 -1.82 15.79
C ARG A 148 20.85 -3.24 15.31
N GLY A 149 20.72 -4.22 16.20
CA GLY A 149 21.01 -5.63 15.88
C GLY A 149 20.06 -6.20 14.84
N GLU A 150 18.75 -6.02 15.04
CA GLU A 150 17.73 -6.46 14.06
C GLU A 150 17.90 -5.76 12.72
N ARG A 151 18.12 -4.44 12.72
CA ARG A 151 18.32 -3.66 11.50
C ARG A 151 19.52 -4.14 10.68
N ARG A 152 20.65 -4.41 11.33
CA ARG A 152 21.85 -4.97 10.69
C ARG A 152 21.63 -6.41 10.21
N ALA A 153 20.84 -7.20 10.93
CA ALA A 153 20.49 -8.55 10.48
C ALA A 153 19.62 -8.51 9.22
N ILE A 154 18.65 -7.58 9.15
CA ILE A 154 17.87 -7.31 7.94
C ILE A 154 18.80 -6.88 6.80
N GLU A 155 19.68 -5.90 7.02
CA GLU A 155 20.66 -5.43 6.02
C GLU A 155 21.46 -6.59 5.43
N LYS A 156 22.07 -7.41 6.29
CA LYS A 156 22.88 -8.55 5.88
C LYS A 156 22.08 -9.57 5.06
N LEU A 157 20.90 -9.97 5.53
CA LEU A 157 20.05 -10.92 4.81
C LEU A 157 19.60 -10.37 3.45
N SER A 158 19.29 -9.08 3.39
CA SER A 158 18.93 -8.40 2.14
C SER A 158 20.10 -8.32 1.17
N GLU A 159 21.29 -7.96 1.63
CA GLU A 159 22.50 -7.92 0.80
C GLU A 159 22.84 -9.30 0.22
N GLU A 160 22.81 -10.35 1.05
CA GLU A 160 23.01 -11.74 0.61
C GLU A 160 21.96 -12.16 -0.43
N ALA A 161 20.68 -11.84 -0.19
CA ALA A 161 19.61 -12.20 -1.10
C ALA A 161 19.73 -11.48 -2.45
N LEU A 162 19.95 -10.16 -2.42
CA LEU A 162 20.06 -9.33 -3.61
C LEU A 162 21.33 -9.61 -4.41
N GLY A 163 22.43 -9.96 -3.73
CA GLY A 163 23.69 -10.37 -4.37
C GLY A 163 23.63 -11.73 -5.08
N SER A 164 22.62 -12.55 -4.77
CA SER A 164 22.38 -13.84 -5.45
C SER A 164 21.51 -13.74 -6.70
N LEU A 165 20.95 -12.55 -6.98
CA LEU A 165 20.12 -12.32 -8.16
C LEU A 165 20.97 -12.34 -9.44
N ASP A 166 20.40 -12.89 -10.50
CA ASP A 166 21.07 -13.14 -11.78
C ASP A 166 20.31 -12.56 -12.98
N GLY A 167 20.94 -12.63 -14.15
CA GLY A 167 20.38 -12.14 -15.42
C GLY A 167 20.16 -10.63 -15.39
N GLU A 168 18.98 -10.17 -15.80
CA GLU A 168 18.62 -8.73 -15.78
C GLU A 168 18.57 -8.13 -14.36
N PHE A 169 18.57 -8.97 -13.33
CA PHE A 169 18.54 -8.57 -11.93
C PHE A 169 19.94 -8.61 -11.28
N THR A 170 21.00 -8.84 -12.04
CA THR A 170 22.37 -8.67 -11.53
C THR A 170 22.60 -7.20 -11.14
N GLY A 171 23.18 -6.95 -9.97
CA GLY A 171 23.32 -5.60 -9.44
C GLY A 171 24.29 -5.47 -8.27
N LYS A 172 24.40 -4.25 -7.74
CA LYS A 172 25.33 -3.89 -6.66
C LYS A 172 24.59 -3.25 -5.48
N TYR A 173 25.03 -3.59 -4.27
CA TYR A 173 24.62 -2.93 -3.03
C TYR A 173 25.55 -1.78 -2.67
N TYR A 174 24.96 -0.69 -2.18
CA TYR A 174 25.61 0.54 -1.76
C TYR A 174 25.13 0.88 -0.34
N ALA A 175 25.94 0.51 0.66
CA ALA A 175 25.65 0.86 2.05
C ALA A 175 25.85 2.38 2.26
N LEU A 176 24.87 3.05 2.87
CA LEU A 176 24.90 4.51 3.05
C LEU A 176 26.09 4.95 3.92
N LYS A 177 26.48 4.14 4.91
CA LYS A 177 27.57 4.46 5.86
C LYS A 177 28.95 4.62 5.20
N ASN A 178 29.18 3.97 4.06
CA ASN A 178 30.48 3.90 3.38
C ASN A 178 30.40 4.41 1.93
N MET A 179 29.31 5.08 1.57
CA MET A 179 29.09 5.59 0.23
C MET A 179 30.07 6.72 -0.06
N THR A 180 30.76 6.67 -1.21
CA THR A 180 31.62 7.77 -1.65
C THR A 180 30.79 8.95 -2.16
N ASP A 181 31.32 10.18 -2.11
CA ASP A 181 30.64 11.38 -2.65
C ASP A 181 30.24 11.19 -4.13
N GLN A 182 31.07 10.50 -4.91
CA GLN A 182 30.79 10.20 -6.32
C GLN A 182 29.64 9.20 -6.47
N GLU A 183 29.61 8.12 -5.68
CA GLU A 183 28.49 7.17 -5.70
C GLU A 183 27.19 7.84 -5.25
N GLN A 184 27.27 8.69 -4.21
CA GLN A 184 26.14 9.45 -3.73
C GLN A 184 25.59 10.38 -4.82
N GLN A 185 26.45 11.18 -5.47
CA GLN A 185 26.04 12.08 -6.54
C GLN A 185 25.41 11.31 -7.71
N ASN A 186 25.99 10.17 -8.11
CA ASN A 186 25.41 9.33 -9.17
C ASN A 186 24.00 8.86 -8.80
N LEU A 187 23.78 8.41 -7.56
CA LEU A 187 22.46 7.98 -7.09
C LEU A 187 21.45 9.14 -6.99
N ILE A 188 21.91 10.36 -6.70
CA ILE A 188 21.07 11.57 -6.74
C ILE A 188 20.63 11.85 -8.17
N ASP A 189 21.57 11.84 -9.12
CA ASP A 189 21.33 12.14 -10.53
C ASP A 189 20.40 11.10 -11.19
N ASP A 190 20.51 9.84 -10.77
CA ASP A 190 19.61 8.76 -11.20
C ASP A 190 18.23 8.80 -10.51
N HIS A 191 18.04 9.66 -9.50
CA HIS A 191 16.88 9.71 -8.60
C HIS A 191 16.65 8.43 -7.77
N PHE A 192 17.73 7.75 -7.40
CA PHE A 192 17.73 6.49 -6.65
C PHE A 192 18.05 6.65 -5.18
N LEU A 193 18.78 7.71 -4.82
CA LEU A 193 19.14 7.99 -3.44
C LEU A 193 17.89 8.28 -2.59
N PHE A 194 17.87 7.74 -1.38
CA PHE A 194 17.02 8.23 -0.31
C PHE A 194 17.91 8.77 0.81
N ASP A 195 17.53 9.92 1.34
CA ASP A 195 18.26 10.60 2.41
C ASP A 195 17.65 10.32 3.78
N LYS A 196 18.32 10.84 4.82
CA LYS A 196 17.78 10.77 6.18
C LYS A 196 16.35 11.34 6.15
N PRO A 197 15.35 10.60 6.68
CA PRO A 197 13.99 11.08 6.72
C PRO A 197 13.91 12.47 7.36
N VAL A 198 13.35 13.43 6.63
CA VAL A 198 13.04 14.77 7.14
C VAL A 198 11.55 14.94 7.46
N SER A 199 10.72 13.98 7.02
CA SER A 199 9.29 13.99 7.31
C SER A 199 9.05 13.88 8.82
N PRO A 200 8.29 14.80 9.42
CA PRO A 200 8.02 14.75 10.86
C PRO A 200 7.20 13.50 11.24
N LEU A 201 6.47 12.90 10.31
CA LEU A 201 5.77 11.61 10.50
C LEU A 201 6.76 10.46 10.76
N LEU A 202 7.85 10.39 9.98
CA LEU A 202 8.88 9.36 10.12
C LEU A 202 9.79 9.60 11.32
N LEU A 203 10.07 10.87 11.63
CA LEU A 203 10.87 11.26 12.78
C LEU A 203 10.15 10.98 14.11
N ALA A 204 8.86 11.37 14.22
CA ALA A 204 8.06 11.18 15.43
C ALA A 204 7.73 9.69 15.72
N SER A 205 7.79 8.82 14.71
CA SER A 205 7.67 7.37 14.88
C SER A 205 9.02 6.67 15.17
N GLY A 206 10.11 7.41 15.29
CA GLY A 206 11.42 6.86 15.65
C GLY A 206 12.14 6.09 14.55
N MET A 207 11.67 6.14 13.28
CA MET A 207 12.25 5.37 12.18
C MET A 207 13.66 5.84 11.77
N ALA A 208 14.02 7.08 12.08
CA ALA A 208 15.32 7.68 11.75
C ALA A 208 16.43 7.42 12.78
N ARG A 209 16.19 6.58 13.80
CA ARG A 209 17.20 6.23 14.81
C ARG A 209 18.45 5.62 14.16
N ASP A 210 19.60 5.96 14.74
CA ASP A 210 20.93 5.46 14.38
C ASP A 210 21.35 5.69 12.91
N TRP A 211 20.73 6.61 12.18
CA TRP A 211 21.09 6.89 10.79
C TRP A 211 22.59 7.22 10.62
N PRO A 212 23.30 6.66 9.61
CA PRO A 212 22.84 5.79 8.52
C PRO A 212 23.01 4.27 8.76
N ASP A 213 23.17 3.82 10.01
CA ASP A 213 23.47 2.42 10.35
C ASP A 213 22.41 1.44 9.82
N GLY A 214 22.86 0.40 9.10
CA GLY A 214 21.99 -0.65 8.57
C GLY A 214 21.19 -0.26 7.33
N ARG A 215 21.49 0.86 6.67
CA ARG A 215 20.74 1.36 5.51
C ARG A 215 21.59 1.32 4.24
N GLY A 216 20.94 1.05 3.12
CA GLY A 216 21.58 1.10 1.82
C GLY A 216 20.62 0.89 0.67
N ILE A 217 21.18 1.00 -0.53
CA ILE A 217 20.47 0.92 -1.79
C ILE A 217 21.10 -0.20 -2.59
N TRP A 218 20.26 -1.06 -3.15
CA TRP A 218 20.65 -1.98 -4.20
C TRP A 218 19.99 -1.54 -5.51
N HIS A 219 20.69 -1.66 -6.63
CA HIS A 219 20.05 -1.58 -7.94
C HIS A 219 20.73 -2.51 -8.94
N ASN A 220 19.98 -2.96 -9.95
CA ASN A 220 20.53 -3.72 -11.05
C ASN A 220 21.42 -2.85 -11.96
N ASP A 221 22.27 -3.48 -12.76
CA ASP A 221 23.22 -2.80 -13.65
C ASP A 221 22.51 -1.89 -14.67
N ASN A 222 21.31 -2.31 -15.12
CA ASN A 222 20.49 -1.56 -16.07
C ASN A 222 19.74 -0.37 -15.45
N LYS A 223 19.81 -0.16 -14.13
CA LYS A 223 19.13 0.94 -13.43
C LYS A 223 17.60 0.94 -13.63
N THR A 224 16.99 -0.25 -13.69
CA THR A 224 15.55 -0.45 -13.93
C THR A 224 14.85 -1.22 -12.81
N PHE A 225 15.61 -1.77 -11.86
CA PHE A 225 15.11 -2.47 -10.68
C PHE A 225 15.97 -2.12 -9.47
N LEU A 226 15.34 -1.71 -8.37
CA LEU A 226 15.98 -1.12 -7.21
C LEU A 226 15.34 -1.62 -5.92
N VAL A 227 16.14 -1.72 -4.88
CA VAL A 227 15.68 -2.06 -3.54
C VAL A 227 16.31 -1.11 -2.52
N TRP A 228 15.47 -0.37 -1.80
CA TRP A 228 15.92 0.36 -0.61
C TRP A 228 15.80 -0.55 0.60
N VAL A 229 16.83 -0.53 1.45
CA VAL A 229 16.93 -1.38 2.64
C VAL A 229 16.89 -0.50 3.90
N ASN A 230 15.96 -0.80 4.81
CA ASN A 230 15.79 -0.16 6.13
C ASN A 230 15.50 1.35 6.13
N GLU A 231 14.72 1.83 5.16
CA GLU A 231 14.19 3.19 5.13
C GLU A 231 12.90 3.28 6.00
N GLU A 232 11.71 3.37 5.41
CA GLU A 232 10.42 3.37 6.11
C GLU A 232 9.88 1.94 6.38
N ASP A 233 10.36 0.98 5.61
CA ASP A 233 10.06 -0.46 5.71
C ASP A 233 11.38 -1.26 5.59
N HIS A 234 11.38 -2.58 5.86
CA HIS A 234 12.61 -3.37 5.72
C HIS A 234 13.14 -3.33 4.29
N LEU A 235 12.25 -3.52 3.31
CA LEU A 235 12.55 -3.43 1.89
C LEU A 235 11.53 -2.55 1.19
N ARG A 236 12.00 -1.67 0.29
CA ARG A 236 11.17 -1.07 -0.75
C ARG A 236 11.67 -1.49 -2.11
N VAL A 237 10.91 -2.34 -2.78
CA VAL A 237 11.23 -2.90 -4.09
C VAL A 237 10.58 -2.03 -5.17
N ILE A 238 11.36 -1.63 -6.15
CA ILE A 238 10.98 -0.66 -7.18
C ILE A 238 11.40 -1.19 -8.54
N SER A 239 10.48 -1.17 -9.50
CA SER A 239 10.79 -1.29 -10.92
C SER A 239 10.42 0.03 -11.60
N MET A 240 11.27 0.53 -12.49
CA MET A 240 10.99 1.75 -13.24
C MET A 240 11.74 1.78 -14.56
N GLN A 241 11.23 2.59 -15.50
CA GLN A 241 11.93 2.96 -16.73
C GLN A 241 11.37 4.28 -17.29
N LYS A 242 12.09 4.88 -18.24
CA LYS A 242 11.60 6.01 -19.03
C LYS A 242 10.52 5.55 -20.01
N GLY A 243 9.62 6.46 -20.38
CA GLY A 243 8.50 6.18 -21.29
C GLY A 243 7.34 5.42 -20.64
N GLY A 244 6.45 4.92 -21.50
CA GLY A 244 5.11 4.47 -21.13
C GLY A 244 4.87 2.96 -21.11
N ASN A 245 5.91 2.12 -21.19
CA ASN A 245 5.75 0.66 -21.16
C ASN A 245 5.59 0.17 -19.70
N MET A 246 4.41 0.42 -19.11
CA MET A 246 4.05 -0.04 -17.77
C MET A 246 4.02 -1.57 -17.68
N LYS A 247 3.65 -2.27 -18.76
CA LYS A 247 3.61 -3.75 -18.78
C LYS A 247 4.99 -4.36 -18.58
N GLU A 248 6.01 -3.84 -19.22
CA GLU A 248 7.40 -4.26 -19.02
C GLU A 248 7.90 -3.94 -17.60
N VAL A 249 7.61 -2.73 -17.10
CA VAL A 249 7.93 -2.36 -15.71
C VAL A 249 7.31 -3.34 -14.72
N PHE A 250 6.04 -3.69 -14.91
CA PHE A 250 5.31 -4.60 -14.02
C PHE A 250 5.78 -6.05 -14.15
N THR A 251 6.11 -6.50 -15.36
CA THR A 251 6.69 -7.84 -15.60
C THR A 251 8.00 -7.99 -14.83
N ARG A 252 8.93 -7.03 -14.98
CA ARG A 252 10.18 -7.01 -14.24
C ARG A 252 9.96 -6.93 -12.73
N PHE A 253 8.99 -6.13 -12.29
CA PHE A 253 8.61 -6.02 -10.88
C PHE A 253 8.17 -7.38 -10.29
N CYS A 254 7.22 -8.06 -10.93
CA CYS A 254 6.72 -9.35 -10.44
C CYS A 254 7.81 -10.43 -10.45
N THR A 255 8.59 -10.52 -11.53
CA THR A 255 9.69 -11.50 -11.64
C THR A 255 10.76 -11.26 -10.58
N GLY A 256 11.23 -10.02 -10.44
CA GLY A 256 12.25 -9.65 -9.46
C GLY A 256 11.78 -9.89 -8.02
N LEU A 257 10.53 -9.51 -7.71
CA LEU A 257 9.97 -9.71 -6.37
C LEU A 257 9.80 -11.20 -6.03
N THR A 258 9.37 -12.02 -6.98
CA THR A 258 9.26 -13.48 -6.82
C THR A 258 10.63 -14.11 -6.60
N LYS A 259 11.66 -13.68 -7.36
CA LYS A 259 13.04 -14.12 -7.13
C LYS A 259 13.53 -13.78 -5.72
N ILE A 260 13.35 -12.53 -5.28
CA ILE A 260 13.73 -12.08 -3.94
C ILE A 260 13.02 -12.94 -2.87
N GLU A 261 11.71 -13.14 -3.00
CA GLU A 261 10.93 -13.93 -2.05
C GLU A 261 11.41 -15.38 -1.97
N ASN A 262 11.71 -16.00 -3.11
CA ASN A 262 12.23 -17.37 -3.17
C ASN A 262 13.59 -17.47 -2.45
N VAL A 263 14.47 -16.47 -2.59
CA VAL A 263 15.76 -16.45 -1.89
C VAL A 263 15.56 -16.35 -0.38
N PHE A 264 14.68 -15.46 0.10
CA PHE A 264 14.34 -15.40 1.53
C PHE A 264 13.78 -16.72 2.06
N LYS A 265 12.84 -17.33 1.32
CA LYS A 265 12.24 -18.63 1.67
C LYS A 265 13.29 -19.73 1.78
N ASN A 266 14.20 -19.82 0.82
CA ASN A 266 15.30 -20.80 0.84
C ASN A 266 16.26 -20.59 2.02
N ASN A 267 16.37 -19.36 2.52
CA ASN A 267 17.13 -19.02 3.73
C ASN A 267 16.30 -19.13 5.02
N GLY A 268 15.14 -19.79 4.98
CA GLY A 268 14.29 -20.05 6.15
C GLY A 268 13.55 -18.82 6.68
N ARG A 269 13.34 -17.80 5.84
CA ARG A 269 12.63 -16.56 6.20
C ARG A 269 11.46 -16.32 5.24
N ALA A 270 10.33 -15.90 5.79
CA ALA A 270 9.17 -15.46 5.01
C ALA A 270 9.01 -13.94 5.09
N PHE A 271 8.24 -13.38 4.16
CA PHE A 271 7.69 -12.04 4.36
C PHE A 271 6.49 -12.08 5.29
N MET A 272 6.32 -11.02 6.08
CA MET A 272 5.15 -10.84 6.93
C MET A 272 3.91 -10.69 6.05
N TRP A 273 2.98 -11.63 6.19
CA TRP A 273 1.78 -11.69 5.37
C TRP A 273 0.68 -12.47 6.10
N ASN A 274 -0.56 -12.01 5.99
CA ASN A 274 -1.73 -12.80 6.37
C ASN A 274 -2.91 -12.58 5.40
N GLU A 275 -3.89 -13.48 5.45
CA GLU A 275 -5.03 -13.48 4.51
C GLU A 275 -5.89 -12.22 4.60
N HIS A 276 -5.98 -11.59 5.77
CA HIS A 276 -6.80 -10.40 5.98
C HIS A 276 -6.13 -9.12 5.49
N LEU A 277 -4.86 -8.90 5.88
CA LEU A 277 -4.14 -7.66 5.64
C LEU A 277 -3.17 -7.71 4.47
N GLY A 278 -2.97 -8.87 3.85
CA GLY A 278 -1.93 -9.06 2.85
C GLY A 278 -0.55 -8.89 3.44
N TYR A 279 0.36 -8.25 2.71
CA TYR A 279 1.70 -7.95 3.19
C TYR A 279 1.67 -6.88 4.29
N ILE A 280 2.34 -7.18 5.40
CA ILE A 280 2.42 -6.29 6.56
C ILE A 280 3.58 -5.32 6.38
N LEU A 281 3.27 -4.03 6.55
CA LEU A 281 4.21 -2.92 6.49
C LEU A 281 4.00 -1.98 7.67
N THR A 282 4.92 -1.05 7.89
CA THR A 282 4.92 -0.17 9.07
C THR A 282 3.68 0.71 9.15
N CYS A 283 3.31 1.32 8.02
CA CYS A 283 2.20 2.25 7.95
C CYS A 283 0.92 1.52 7.50
N PRO A 284 -0.21 1.63 8.23
CA PRO A 284 -1.48 1.01 7.82
C PRO A 284 -1.93 1.39 6.41
N SER A 285 -1.52 2.55 5.89
CA SER A 285 -1.85 2.95 4.51
C SER A 285 -1.17 2.12 3.43
N ASN A 286 -0.13 1.35 3.76
CA ASN A 286 0.63 0.52 2.83
C ASN A 286 0.30 -0.98 2.96
N LEU A 287 -0.69 -1.38 3.76
CA LEU A 287 -1.12 -2.79 3.83
C LEU A 287 -1.67 -3.32 2.50
N GLY A 288 -1.86 -4.64 2.43
CA GLY A 288 -2.35 -5.35 1.26
C GLY A 288 -1.22 -5.63 0.30
N THR A 289 -1.27 -4.97 -0.85
CA THR A 289 -0.22 -5.08 -1.87
C THR A 289 1.02 -4.25 -1.54
N GLY A 290 0.86 -3.20 -0.73
CA GLY A 290 1.85 -2.11 -0.60
C GLY A 290 2.13 -1.38 -1.92
N LEU A 291 1.37 -1.66 -2.98
CA LEU A 291 1.74 -1.33 -4.34
C LEU A 291 1.36 0.10 -4.69
N ARG A 292 2.33 0.83 -5.23
CA ARG A 292 2.11 2.10 -5.91
C ARG A 292 2.67 2.01 -7.32
N ALA A 293 1.78 1.80 -8.29
CA ALA A 293 2.05 1.96 -9.71
C ALA A 293 1.72 3.39 -10.12
N GLY A 294 2.58 4.01 -10.92
CA GLY A 294 2.37 5.37 -11.34
C GLY A 294 3.27 5.80 -12.48
N VAL A 295 2.93 6.97 -13.02
CA VAL A 295 3.60 7.59 -14.14
C VAL A 295 3.91 9.05 -13.83
N HIS A 296 5.01 9.55 -14.39
CA HIS A 296 5.16 10.99 -14.61
C HIS A 296 4.52 11.33 -15.94
N VAL A 297 3.41 12.08 -15.90
CA VAL A 297 2.61 12.41 -17.07
C VAL A 297 2.41 13.92 -17.20
N LYS A 298 2.54 14.44 -18.42
CA LYS A 298 2.27 15.83 -18.78
C LYS A 298 0.76 16.03 -19.00
N LEU A 299 0.13 16.86 -18.18
CA LEU A 299 -1.30 17.20 -18.26
C LEU A 299 -1.52 18.72 -18.11
N PRO A 300 -0.89 19.58 -18.93
CA PRO A 300 -0.91 21.03 -18.75
C PRO A 300 -2.29 21.68 -18.90
N ASN A 301 -3.22 21.06 -19.65
CA ASN A 301 -4.58 21.56 -19.83
C ASN A 301 -5.53 20.92 -18.82
N LEU A 302 -5.54 19.58 -18.72
CA LEU A 302 -6.43 18.84 -17.83
C LEU A 302 -6.20 19.22 -16.37
N SER A 303 -4.96 19.50 -15.97
CA SER A 303 -4.67 19.92 -14.59
C SER A 303 -5.29 21.25 -14.16
N LYS A 304 -5.68 22.09 -15.12
CA LYS A 304 -6.38 23.37 -14.89
C LYS A 304 -7.89 23.22 -14.99
N HIS A 305 -8.38 22.08 -15.49
CA HIS A 305 -9.80 21.82 -15.63
C HIS A 305 -10.44 21.62 -14.26
N GLU A 306 -11.59 22.26 -14.01
CA GLU A 306 -12.27 22.24 -12.70
C GLU A 306 -12.60 20.82 -12.21
N LYS A 307 -12.88 19.91 -13.16
CA LYS A 307 -13.24 18.50 -12.88
C LYS A 307 -12.04 17.58 -12.67
N PHE A 308 -10.79 18.04 -12.72
CA PHE A 308 -9.61 17.16 -12.64
C PHE A 308 -9.58 16.31 -11.36
N GLY A 309 -9.85 16.93 -10.20
CA GLY A 309 -9.91 16.22 -8.93
C GLY A 309 -11.03 15.18 -8.88
N GLU A 310 -12.19 15.48 -9.46
CA GLU A 310 -13.32 14.55 -9.56
C GLU A 310 -12.98 13.37 -10.46
N ILE A 311 -12.39 13.61 -11.63
CA ILE A 311 -11.97 12.58 -12.58
C ILE A 311 -10.98 11.61 -11.91
N LEU A 312 -9.95 12.13 -11.22
CA LEU A 312 -8.99 11.31 -10.49
C LEU A 312 -9.67 10.46 -9.42
N LYS A 313 -10.61 11.04 -8.64
CA LYS A 313 -11.37 10.32 -7.62
C LYS A 313 -12.20 9.18 -8.22
N LYS A 314 -12.87 9.41 -9.37
CA LYS A 314 -13.67 8.38 -10.06
C LYS A 314 -12.81 7.26 -10.64
N LEU A 315 -11.61 7.60 -11.10
CA LEU A 315 -10.59 6.66 -11.57
C LEU A 315 -9.82 5.95 -10.45
N ARG A 316 -10.03 6.35 -9.19
CA ARG A 316 -9.29 5.87 -8.00
C ARG A 316 -7.79 6.13 -8.11
N LEU A 317 -7.44 7.23 -8.74
CA LEU A 317 -6.08 7.73 -8.88
C LEU A 317 -5.84 8.90 -7.93
N GLN A 318 -4.58 9.10 -7.57
CA GLN A 318 -4.11 10.23 -6.79
C GLN A 318 -3.00 10.95 -7.54
N LYS A 319 -2.90 12.26 -7.33
CA LYS A 319 -1.83 13.11 -7.88
C LYS A 319 -0.87 13.57 -6.78
N ARG A 320 0.42 13.60 -7.09
CA ARG A 320 1.48 14.25 -6.29
C ARG A 320 2.31 15.17 -7.19
N GLY A 321 3.13 16.04 -6.59
CA GLY A 321 4.11 16.81 -7.34
C GLY A 321 5.24 15.94 -7.88
N THR A 322 6.08 16.54 -8.71
CA THR A 322 7.05 15.82 -9.56
C THR A 322 8.16 15.11 -8.75
N GLY A 323 8.46 15.58 -7.54
CA GLY A 323 9.43 14.96 -6.62
C GLY A 323 8.81 14.11 -5.50
N GLY A 324 7.49 13.84 -5.55
CA GLY A 324 6.81 13.04 -4.54
C GLY A 324 5.83 13.81 -3.67
N VAL A 325 5.54 13.27 -2.47
CA VAL A 325 4.38 13.69 -1.63
C VAL A 325 4.47 15.11 -1.09
N ASP A 326 5.67 15.64 -0.92
CA ASP A 326 5.92 16.96 -0.33
C ASP A 326 6.40 18.01 -1.34
N THR A 327 6.23 17.73 -2.65
CA THR A 327 6.69 18.63 -3.71
C THR A 327 5.54 19.19 -4.53
N ALA A 328 5.71 20.38 -5.11
CA ALA A 328 4.77 20.96 -6.06
C ALA A 328 4.90 20.28 -7.45
N ALA A 329 3.83 20.30 -8.23
CA ALA A 329 3.90 19.93 -9.64
C ALA A 329 4.60 21.05 -10.43
N VAL A 330 5.58 20.69 -11.26
CA VAL A 330 6.31 21.66 -12.10
C VAL A 330 5.86 21.49 -13.55
N GLY A 331 5.48 22.58 -14.21
CA GLY A 331 5.21 22.59 -15.65
C GLY A 331 4.04 21.72 -16.12
N GLY A 332 3.07 21.43 -15.26
CA GLY A 332 1.95 20.53 -15.60
C GLY A 332 2.31 19.05 -15.61
N ILE A 333 3.47 18.67 -15.05
CA ILE A 333 3.89 17.28 -14.87
C ILE A 333 3.43 16.79 -13.51
N PHE A 334 2.70 15.68 -13.49
CA PHE A 334 2.17 15.07 -12.27
C PHE A 334 2.68 13.64 -12.10
N ASP A 335 2.93 13.26 -10.84
CA ASP A 335 3.01 11.85 -10.44
C ASP A 335 1.58 11.35 -10.19
N ILE A 336 1.06 10.60 -11.16
CA ILE A 336 -0.26 9.97 -11.11
C ILE A 336 -0.10 8.50 -10.76
N SER A 337 -0.80 8.04 -9.72
CA SER A 337 -0.70 6.66 -9.22
C SER A 337 -2.04 6.15 -8.69
N ASN A 338 -2.18 4.83 -8.52
CA ASN A 338 -3.33 4.26 -7.79
C ASN A 338 -3.42 4.82 -6.37
N ALA A 339 -4.64 5.02 -5.86
CA ALA A 339 -4.90 5.47 -4.49
C ALA A 339 -5.04 4.29 -3.51
N ASP A 340 -5.58 3.17 -3.99
CA ASP A 340 -5.84 1.96 -3.21
C ASP A 340 -4.61 1.07 -3.05
N ARG A 341 -4.58 0.28 -1.97
CA ARG A 341 -3.48 -0.66 -1.66
C ARG A 341 -4.01 -2.01 -1.14
N LEU A 342 -5.02 -1.95 -0.28
CA LEU A 342 -5.67 -3.10 0.34
C LEU A 342 -7.03 -3.39 -0.34
N GLY A 343 -7.44 -4.66 -0.33
CA GLY A 343 -8.67 -5.13 -0.97
C GLY A 343 -8.63 -5.32 -2.50
N PHE A 344 -7.53 -4.96 -3.16
CA PHE A 344 -7.28 -5.17 -4.59
C PHE A 344 -5.94 -5.85 -4.78
N SER A 345 -5.84 -6.71 -5.78
CA SER A 345 -4.58 -7.34 -6.19
C SER A 345 -3.65 -6.41 -6.94
N GLU A 346 -2.39 -6.79 -7.08
CA GLU A 346 -1.38 -6.01 -7.79
C GLU A 346 -1.75 -5.79 -9.26
N VAL A 347 -2.21 -6.83 -9.96
CA VAL A 347 -2.72 -6.73 -11.34
C VAL A 347 -3.88 -5.75 -11.45
N GLU A 348 -4.90 -5.85 -10.57
CA GLU A 348 -6.05 -4.94 -10.59
C GLU A 348 -5.62 -3.48 -10.40
N LEU A 349 -4.69 -3.22 -9.47
CA LEU A 349 -4.19 -1.88 -9.21
C LEU A 349 -3.40 -1.31 -10.39
N VAL A 350 -2.54 -2.11 -11.04
CA VAL A 350 -1.79 -1.67 -12.23
C VAL A 350 -2.74 -1.46 -13.41
N GLN A 351 -3.74 -2.32 -13.60
CA GLN A 351 -4.77 -2.15 -14.63
C GLN A 351 -5.53 -0.83 -14.45
N MET A 352 -5.91 -0.49 -13.20
CA MET A 352 -6.56 0.80 -12.92
C MET A 352 -5.70 2.00 -13.34
N VAL A 353 -4.37 1.92 -13.14
CA VAL A 353 -3.43 2.96 -13.57
C VAL A 353 -3.33 3.01 -15.08
N VAL A 354 -3.18 1.87 -15.76
CA VAL A 354 -3.11 1.78 -17.22
C VAL A 354 -4.36 2.41 -17.86
N ASP A 355 -5.55 1.96 -17.46
CA ASP A 355 -6.81 2.45 -18.02
C ASP A 355 -7.01 3.95 -17.74
N GLY A 356 -6.75 4.35 -16.48
CA GLY A 356 -6.96 5.72 -16.06
C GLY A 356 -5.99 6.69 -16.75
N VAL A 357 -4.72 6.33 -16.89
CA VAL A 357 -3.73 7.16 -17.57
C VAL A 357 -4.05 7.29 -19.07
N LYS A 358 -4.48 6.21 -19.73
CA LYS A 358 -4.95 6.28 -21.13
C LYS A 358 -6.09 7.28 -21.29
N LEU A 359 -7.09 7.25 -20.39
CA LEU A 359 -8.20 8.20 -20.42
C LEU A 359 -7.75 9.64 -20.15
N LEU A 360 -6.86 9.86 -19.18
CA LEU A 360 -6.32 11.20 -18.89
C LEU A 360 -5.58 11.79 -20.10
N ILE A 361 -4.83 10.97 -20.83
CA ILE A 361 -4.12 11.39 -22.06
C ILE A 361 -5.13 11.72 -23.17
N GLU A 362 -6.20 10.94 -23.34
CA GLU A 362 -7.25 11.24 -24.31
C GLU A 362 -7.96 12.57 -23.99
N MET A 363 -8.27 12.81 -22.72
CA MET A 363 -8.81 14.09 -22.27
C MET A 363 -7.85 15.25 -22.54
N GLU A 364 -6.56 15.08 -22.24
CA GLU A 364 -5.54 16.09 -22.52
C GLU A 364 -5.48 16.43 -24.02
N LYS A 365 -5.45 15.42 -24.90
CA LYS A 365 -5.46 15.59 -26.36
C LYS A 365 -6.70 16.32 -26.87
N ARG A 366 -7.87 16.10 -26.27
CA ARG A 366 -9.08 16.85 -26.61
C ARG A 366 -8.99 18.31 -26.19
N LEU A 367 -8.50 18.57 -24.98
CA LEU A 367 -8.34 19.92 -24.47
C LEU A 367 -7.30 20.74 -25.27
N GLU A 368 -6.22 20.10 -25.75
CA GLU A 368 -5.27 20.71 -26.68
C GLU A 368 -5.94 21.21 -27.97
N LYS A 369 -6.95 20.47 -28.46
CA LYS A 369 -7.79 20.83 -29.61
C LYS A 369 -8.98 21.74 -29.25
N ARG A 370 -9.06 22.21 -28.01
CA ARG A 370 -10.17 23.01 -27.45
C ARG A 370 -11.54 22.32 -27.53
N GLN A 371 -11.54 20.99 -27.43
CA GLN A 371 -12.76 20.19 -27.40
C GLN A 371 -13.20 19.89 -25.96
N ALA A 372 -14.50 19.75 -25.75
CA ALA A 372 -15.06 19.37 -24.46
C ALA A 372 -14.70 17.91 -24.10
N ILE A 373 -14.68 17.63 -22.80
CA ILE A 373 -14.39 16.30 -22.23
C ILE A 373 -15.55 15.75 -21.39
N ASP A 374 -16.71 16.40 -21.38
CA ASP A 374 -17.84 16.03 -20.53
C ASP A 374 -18.36 14.61 -20.81
N ASP A 375 -18.30 14.18 -22.08
CA ASP A 375 -18.64 12.82 -22.52
C ASP A 375 -17.59 11.77 -22.13
N LEU A 376 -16.39 12.19 -21.74
CA LEU A 376 -15.31 11.31 -21.29
C LEU A 376 -15.26 11.15 -19.77
N ILE A 377 -16.06 11.90 -19.00
CA ILE A 377 -16.05 11.81 -17.54
C ILE A 377 -16.42 10.38 -17.13
N PRO A 378 -15.51 9.63 -16.48
CA PRO A 378 -15.77 8.24 -16.17
C PRO A 378 -16.89 8.11 -15.15
N ALA A 379 -17.63 7.00 -15.20
CA ALA A 379 -18.48 6.60 -14.08
C ALA A 379 -17.61 6.36 -12.82
N GLN A 380 -18.21 6.46 -11.64
CA GLN A 380 -17.50 6.06 -10.42
C GLN A 380 -17.16 4.57 -10.53
N LYS A 381 -15.87 4.20 -10.47
CA LYS A 381 -15.48 2.79 -10.36
C LYS A 381 -16.01 2.23 -9.03
N LEU A 382 -17.19 1.62 -9.09
CA LEU A 382 -17.81 0.83 -8.02
C LEU A 382 -17.46 -0.63 -8.28
N TYR A 383 -16.38 -1.13 -7.69
CA TYR A 383 -16.22 -2.58 -7.57
C TYR A 383 -17.08 -3.03 -6.39
N PHE A 384 -18.36 -3.31 -6.66
CA PHE A 384 -19.08 -4.25 -5.82
C PHE A 384 -18.44 -5.63 -6.04
N GLN A 385 -18.18 -6.35 -4.95
CA GLN A 385 -17.92 -7.80 -4.99
C GLN A 385 -19.16 -8.50 -5.57
N PHE A 386 -19.38 -8.43 -6.87
CA PHE A 386 -20.26 -9.35 -7.54
C PHE A 386 -19.45 -10.63 -7.75
N PHE A 387 -19.83 -11.68 -7.01
CA PHE A 387 -19.53 -13.04 -7.40
C PHE A 387 -20.14 -13.25 -8.80
N THR A 388 -19.32 -13.10 -9.85
CA THR A 388 -19.70 -13.53 -11.19
C THR A 388 -19.55 -15.05 -11.22
N PHE A 389 -20.65 -15.77 -11.01
CA PHE A 389 -20.78 -17.10 -11.58
C PHE A 389 -20.85 -16.96 -13.10
N PRO A 390 -20.11 -17.76 -13.89
CA PRO A 390 -20.23 -17.70 -15.34
C PRO A 390 -21.63 -18.16 -15.76
N THR A 391 -22.36 -17.28 -16.44
CA THR A 391 -23.50 -17.62 -17.28
C THR A 391 -23.00 -18.37 -18.51
N GLU A 392 -23.25 -19.67 -18.58
CA GLU A 392 -23.36 -20.40 -19.85
C GLU A 392 -24.59 -21.32 -19.81
N TYR A 393 -25.20 -21.46 -20.98
CA TYR A 393 -26.33 -22.32 -21.38
C TYR A 393 -27.76 -21.79 -21.18
N LEU A 394 -28.21 -21.03 -22.18
CA LEU A 394 -29.58 -21.12 -22.70
C LEU A 394 -29.54 -21.79 -24.08
N SER A 395 -30.27 -22.90 -24.20
CA SER A 395 -31.02 -23.39 -25.37
C SER A 395 -30.88 -24.90 -25.54
N LEU A 396 -31.90 -25.63 -25.10
CA LEU A 396 -32.34 -26.87 -25.75
C LEU A 396 -33.83 -26.99 -25.47
N GLU A 397 -34.61 -26.80 -26.54
CA GLU A 397 -36.04 -27.08 -26.60
C GLU A 397 -36.29 -28.55 -26.27
N TYR A 398 -37.27 -28.81 -25.40
CA TYR A 398 -37.93 -30.10 -25.31
C TYR A 398 -39.43 -29.90 -25.20
N THR A 399 -40.10 -30.07 -26.33
CA THR A 399 -41.52 -30.37 -26.46
C THR A 399 -41.73 -31.87 -26.19
N HIS A 400 -42.55 -32.22 -25.19
CA HIS A 400 -43.73 -33.10 -25.36
C HIS A 400 -44.34 -33.61 -24.04
N ASN A 401 -45.66 -33.45 -23.98
CA ASN A 401 -46.69 -34.39 -23.54
C ASN A 401 -46.78 -34.79 -22.06
N PHE A 402 -47.75 -34.17 -21.37
CA PHE A 402 -48.49 -34.78 -20.27
C PHE A 402 -49.64 -35.66 -20.82
N PRO A 403 -49.98 -36.78 -20.15
CA PRO A 403 -51.33 -37.31 -20.16
C PRO A 403 -52.04 -37.00 -18.84
N GLU A 404 -53.27 -36.49 -18.95
CA GLU A 404 -54.29 -36.43 -17.90
C GLU A 404 -54.70 -37.84 -17.45
N VAL A 405 -54.89 -38.06 -16.13
CA VAL A 405 -55.87 -39.04 -15.62
C VAL A 405 -56.47 -38.59 -14.26
N SER A 406 -57.75 -38.25 -14.33
CA SER A 406 -58.91 -38.47 -13.41
C SER A 406 -58.91 -38.12 -11.91
N GLN A 407 -59.75 -37.14 -11.58
CA GLN A 407 -60.86 -37.11 -10.59
C GLN A 407 -60.94 -38.16 -9.45
N ARG A 408 -61.02 -37.70 -8.18
CA ARG A 408 -62.25 -37.63 -7.33
C ARG A 408 -61.93 -37.26 -5.84
N PRO A 409 -62.93 -36.85 -5.03
CA PRO A 409 -62.76 -35.74 -4.07
C PRO A 409 -63.01 -36.07 -2.58
N ALA A 410 -62.78 -35.03 -1.76
CA ALA A 410 -63.43 -34.68 -0.48
C ALA A 410 -63.09 -35.48 0.80
N SER A 411 -62.54 -34.79 1.82
CA SER A 411 -63.25 -34.50 3.08
C SER A 411 -62.34 -33.85 4.16
N PHE A 412 -62.81 -32.72 4.70
CA PHE A 412 -62.77 -32.25 6.10
C PHE A 412 -61.92 -33.02 7.15
N PHE A 413 -61.04 -32.33 7.89
CA PHE A 413 -61.25 -31.83 9.27
C PHE A 413 -59.95 -31.31 9.93
N LYS A 414 -60.04 -30.08 10.45
CA LYS A 414 -59.52 -29.51 11.71
C LYS A 414 -58.18 -30.01 12.35
N ASN A 415 -57.39 -28.98 12.70
CA ASN A 415 -56.90 -28.62 14.04
C ASN A 415 -55.55 -29.13 14.61
N ASP A 416 -54.91 -28.15 15.25
CA ASP A 416 -53.97 -28.14 16.40
C ASP A 416 -52.55 -28.66 16.13
N VAL A 417 -51.48 -27.83 16.19
CA VAL A 417 -50.88 -27.05 17.29
C VAL A 417 -50.36 -27.92 18.45
N GLN A 418 -49.04 -27.76 18.68
CA GLN A 418 -48.16 -28.24 19.77
C GLN A 418 -47.81 -29.74 19.70
N ILE A 419 -46.53 -30.11 19.75
CA ILE A 419 -45.48 -29.70 20.71
C ILE A 419 -44.22 -29.17 20.03
#